data_AF-A0A1M6RIV3-F1
#
_entry.id   AF-A0A1M6RIV3-F1
#
_cell.length_a   1.000
_cell.length_b   1.000
_cell.length_c   1.000
_cell.angle_alpha   90.00
_cell.angle_beta   90.00
_cell.angle_gamma   90.00
#
_symmetry.space_group_name_H-M   'P 1'
#
loop_
_entity.id
_entity.type
_entity.pdbx_description
1 polymer ?
#
loop_
_entity_poly.entity_id
_entity_poly.type
_entity_poly.pdbx_seq_one_letter_code
_entity_poly.pdbx_strand_id
1 'polypeptide(L)' 'MIRRRAGAAGIATRIGKHTFRETGTTTYLKNGGTLERARAMANHSSTRTTQLYDRRSEDINLDEVERIRV' A
#
# COMPACT_ATOMS: atom_id res chain seq x y z
N MET A 1 -14.43 8.12 14.68
CA MET A 1 -13.97 6.86 15.30
C MET A 1 -12.47 6.61 15.06
N ILE A 2 -11.98 6.47 13.82
CA ILE A 2 -10.54 6.21 13.53
C ILE A 2 -9.60 7.32 14.06
N ARG A 3 -9.83 8.59 13.74
CA ARG A 3 -8.97 9.71 14.20
C ARG A 3 -8.82 9.80 15.71
N ARG A 4 -9.89 9.52 16.47
CA ARG A 4 -9.84 9.49 17.93
C ARG A 4 -8.92 8.39 18.45
N ARG A 5 -9.02 7.19 17.86
CA ARG A 5 -8.14 6.06 18.19
C ARG A 5 -6.69 6.34 17.78
N ALA A 6 -6.47 7.00 16.64
CA ALA A 6 -5.16 7.44 16.20
C ALA A 6 -4.50 8.37 17.24
N GLY A 7 -5.24 9.36 17.74
CA GLY A 7 -4.76 10.25 18.81
C GLY A 7 -4.45 9.52 20.10
N ALA A 8 -5.30 8.57 20.52
CA ALA A 8 -5.04 7.72 21.69
C ALA A 8 -3.80 6.82 21.53
N ALA A 9 -3.46 6.45 20.30
CA ALA A 9 -2.27 5.69 19.95
C ALA A 9 -1.02 6.56 19.69
N GLY A 10 -1.09 7.88 19.90
CA GLY A 10 0.03 8.80 19.66
C GLY A 10 0.36 9.04 18.19
N ILE A 11 -0.52 8.66 17.25
CA ILE A 11 -0.27 8.86 15.82
C ILE A 11 -0.61 10.31 15.46
N ALA A 12 0.42 11.13 15.30
CA ALA A 12 0.29 12.52 14.88
C ALA A 12 -0.15 12.67 13.41
N THR A 13 0.20 11.71 12.55
CA THR A 13 -0.20 11.69 11.15
C THR A 13 -1.72 11.59 11.01
N ARG A 14 -2.31 12.42 10.16
CA ARG A 14 -3.75 12.44 9.93
C ARG A 14 -4.19 11.18 9.16
N ILE A 15 -4.61 10.15 9.89
CA ILE A 15 -5.15 8.91 9.32
C ILE A 15 -6.67 8.84 9.37
N GLY A 16 -7.26 8.06 8.46
CA GLY A 16 -8.70 7.89 8.38
C GLY A 16 -9.13 6.62 7.65
N LYS A 17 -10.41 6.56 7.30
CA LYS A 17 -10.99 5.42 6.57
C LYS A 17 -10.27 5.17 5.24
N HIS A 18 -9.95 6.25 4.52
CA HIS A 18 -9.25 6.17 3.24
C HIS A 18 -7.85 5.55 3.41
N THR A 19 -7.08 6.07 4.37
CA THR A 19 -5.75 5.53 4.72
C THR A 19 -5.80 4.03 4.96
N PHE A 20 -6.78 3.53 5.73
CA PHE A 20 -6.88 2.10 6.00
C PHE A 20 -7.23 1.27 4.76
N ARG A 21 -8.07 1.81 3.86
CA ARG A 21 -8.37 1.15 2.59
C ARG A 21 -7.12 1.07 1.70
N GLU A 22 -6.38 2.17 1.58
CA GLU A 22 -5.12 2.22 0.81
C GLU A 22 -4.06 1.28 1.40
N THR A 23 -3.90 1.27 2.73
CA THR A 23 -3.01 0.35 3.43
C THR A 23 -3.42 -1.10 3.15
N GLY A 24 -4.71 -1.43 3.22
CA GLY A 24 -5.20 -2.77 2.91
C GLY A 24 -4.90 -3.20 1.47
N THR A 25 -5.11 -2.32 0.50
CA THR A 25 -4.75 -2.55 -0.92
C THR A 25 -3.24 -2.78 -1.07
N THR A 26 -2.42 -1.92 -0.45
CA THR A 26 -0.95 -2.00 -0.51
C THR A 26 -0.44 -3.31 0.10
N THR A 27 -0.90 -3.65 1.30
CA THR A 27 -0.52 -4.88 2.01
C THR A 27 -0.93 -6.13 1.23
N TYR A 28 -2.13 -6.15 0.66
CA TYR A 28 -2.57 -7.26 -0.17
C TYR A 28 -1.64 -7.50 -1.37
N LEU A 29 -1.26 -6.42 -2.07
CA LEU A 29 -0.35 -6.50 -3.21
C LEU A 29 1.07 -6.94 -2.80
N LYS A 30 1.61 -6.38 -1.71
CA LYS A 30 2.91 -6.82 -1.15
C LYS A 30 2.91 -8.31 -0.79
N ASN A 31 1.78 -8.86 -0.38
CA ASN A 31 1.62 -10.28 -0.05
C ASN A 31 1.29 -11.17 -1.27
N GLY A 32 1.62 -10.72 -2.50
CA GLY A 32 1.44 -11.50 -3.73
C GLY A 32 0.03 -11.49 -4.32
N GLY A 33 -0.86 -10.64 -3.79
CA GLY A 33 -2.18 -10.42 -4.35
C GLY A 33 -2.14 -9.80 -5.76
N THR A 34 -3.18 -10.04 -6.57
CA THR A 34 -3.24 -9.51 -7.94
C THR A 34 -3.90 -8.13 -8.01
N LEU A 35 -3.54 -7.33 -9.02
CA LEU A 35 -4.11 -6.00 -9.23
C LEU A 35 -5.63 -6.05 -9.48
N GLU A 36 -6.14 -7.08 -10.13
CA GLU A 36 -7.56 -7.25 -10.45
C GLU A 36 -8.39 -7.48 -9.19
N ARG A 37 -7.86 -8.29 -8.27
CA ARG A 37 -8.51 -8.57 -6.98
C ARG A 37 -8.42 -7.38 -6.06
N ALA A 38 -7.26 -6.73 -5.99
CA ALA A 38 -7.06 -5.48 -5.27
C ALA A 38 -8.03 -4.38 -5.74
N ARG A 39 -8.18 -4.23 -7.07
CA ARG A 39 -9.12 -3.31 -7.72
C ARG A 39 -10.57 -3.62 -7.31
N ALA A 40 -10.98 -4.89 -7.37
CA ALA A 40 -12.33 -5.32 -7.01
C ALA A 40 -12.64 -5.06 -5.54
N MET A 41 -11.73 -5.42 -4.63
CA MET A 41 -11.87 -5.15 -3.18
C MET A 41 -11.96 -3.65 -2.88
N ALA A 42 -11.18 -2.84 -3.59
CA ALA A 42 -11.20 -1.40 -3.45
C ALA A 42 -12.33 -0.72 -4.25
N ASN A 43 -13.14 -1.46 -5.03
CA ASN A 43 -14.15 -0.89 -5.93
C ASN A 43 -13.59 0.21 -6.86
N HIS A 44 -12.42 -0.04 -7.45
CA HIS A 44 -11.80 0.84 -8.43
C HIS A 44 -12.33 0.54 -9.85
N SER A 45 -12.59 1.58 -10.63
CA SER A 45 -13.06 1.45 -12.02
C SER A 45 -12.01 0.85 -12.95
N SER A 46 -10.72 1.00 -12.63
CA SER A 46 -9.60 0.50 -13.42
C SER A 46 -8.47 -0.04 -12.53
N THR A 47 -7.71 -1.01 -13.03
CA THR A 47 -6.48 -1.46 -12.37
C THR A 47 -5.43 -0.34 -12.32
N ARG A 48 -5.49 0.64 -13.23
CA ARG A 48 -4.56 1.79 -13.27
C ARG A 48 -4.54 2.60 -11.97
N THR A 49 -5.69 2.81 -11.33
CA THR A 49 -5.74 3.51 -10.04
C THR A 49 -5.23 2.65 -8.89
N THR A 50 -5.21 1.33 -9.07
CA THR A 50 -4.70 0.36 -8.09
C THR A 50 -3.19 0.19 -8.19
N GLN A 51 -2.62 0.35 -9.39
CA GLN A 51 -1.17 0.29 -9.65
C GLN A 51 -0.37 1.29 -8.80
N LEU A 52 -0.95 2.45 -8.48
CA LEU A 52 -0.30 3.45 -7.60
C LEU A 52 0.02 2.92 -6.20
N TYR A 53 -0.68 1.87 -5.76
CA TYR A 53 -0.48 1.21 -4.47
C TYR A 53 0.38 -0.06 -4.57
N ASP A 54 0.82 -0.43 -5.77
CA ASP A 54 1.75 -1.54 -5.94
C ASP A 54 3.17 -1.06 -5.64
N ARG A 55 3.59 -1.26 -4.39
CA ARG A 55 4.91 -0.83 -3.89
C ARG A 55 5.95 -1.94 -3.90
N ARG A 56 5.70 -3.06 -4.62
CA ARG A 56 6.64 -4.19 -4.68
C ARG A 56 7.99 -3.83 -5.30
N SER A 57 7.99 -2.85 -6.22
CA SER A 57 9.22 -2.31 -6.81
C SER A 57 9.98 -1.35 -5.88
N GLU A 58 9.38 -0.90 -4.77
CA GLU A 58 10.06 -0.04 -3.79
C GLU A 58 10.83 -0.84 -2.74
N ASP A 59 10.54 -2.14 -2.61
CA ASP A 59 11.38 -3.03 -1.82
C ASP A 59 12.65 -3.28 -2.66
N ILE A 60 13.67 -2.44 -2.43
CA ILE A 60 15.00 -2.59 -3.02
C ILE A 60 15.45 -4.03 -2.81
N ASN A 61 15.64 -4.76 -3.91
CA ASN A 61 16.20 -6.10 -3.85
C ASN A 61 17.71 -5.98 -3.67
N LEU A 62 18.30 -6.77 -2.76
CA LEU A 62 19.75 -6.88 -2.60
C LEU A 62 20.44 -7.12 -3.95
N ASP A 63 19.83 -7.89 -4.85
CA ASP A 63 20.30 -8.12 -6.22
C ASP A 63 20.42 -6.83 -7.05
N GLU A 64 19.50 -5.87 -6.91
CA GLU A 64 19.59 -4.59 -7.61
C GLU A 64 20.71 -3.71 -7.05
N VAL A 65 20.93 -3.76 -5.73
CA VAL A 65 22.05 -3.05 -5.07
C VAL A 65 23.40 -3.65 -5.49
N GLU A 66 23.49 -4.97 -5.58
CA GLU A 66 24.73 -5.66 -5.94
C GLU A 66 25.15 -5.44 -7.40
N ARG A 67 24.22 -5.09 -8.30
CA ARG A 67 24.54 -4.67 -9.69
C ARG A 67 25.24 -3.31 -9.78
N ILE A 68 25.23 -2.49 -8.72
CA ILE A 68 25.84 -1.14 -8.71
C ILE A 68 27.35 -1.21 -8.42
N ARG A 69 27.92 -2.40 -8.14
CA ARG A 69 29.34 -2.55 -7.80
C ARG A 69 30.26 -1.97 -8.90
N VAL A 70 30.98 -0.92 -8.50
CA VAL A 70 32.09 -0.24 -9.18
C VAL A 70 33.36 -1.08 -9.10
#